data_AF-A0AAD1AEM4-F1
#
_entry.id   AF-A0AAD1AEM4-F1
#
_cell.length_a   1.000
_cell.length_b   1.000
_cell.length_c   1.000
_cell.angle_alpha   90.00
_cell.angle_beta   90.00
_cell.angle_gamma   90.00
#
_symmetry.space_group_name_H-M   'P 1'
#
loop_
_entity.id
_entity.type
_entity.pdbx_description
1 polymer ?
#
loop_
_entity_poly.entity_id
_entity_poly.type
_entity_poly.pdbx_seq_one_letter_code
_entity_poly.pdbx_strand_id
1 'polypeptide(L)'
;MHIMFVDESGTAPAPVQAPSNAIFVLAGVIIPEDVWSKIRADLELGKSRHNVVGEIKWRYFAPSRAGSRPHALSHLDAVAKEELRSHLLAAITKYNSVKVIAVVVDTVRAYEQIHIRDADDLYHDAFKKLSERFQYFLQDLE
;
A
#
# COMPACT_ATOMS: atom_id res chain seq x y z
N MET A 1 -15.02 -13.45 -7.91
CA MET A 1 -14.03 -13.57 -6.81
C MET A 1 -13.59 -12.17 -6.36
N HIS A 2 -13.08 -12.00 -5.13
CA HIS A 2 -12.44 -10.76 -4.66
C HIS A 2 -10.99 -11.04 -4.28
N ILE A 3 -10.07 -10.15 -4.65
CA ILE A 3 -8.63 -10.26 -4.36
C ILE A 3 -8.23 -9.08 -3.46
N MET A 4 -7.51 -9.34 -2.37
CA MET A 4 -6.95 -8.30 -1.52
C MET A 4 -5.44 -8.17 -1.75
N PHE A 5 -5.00 -6.99 -2.19
CA PHE A 5 -3.59 -6.63 -2.32
C PHE A 5 -3.13 -5.93 -1.05
N VAL A 6 -2.18 -6.50 -0.34
CA VAL A 6 -1.68 -5.99 0.95
C VAL A 6 -0.36 -5.24 0.74
N ASP A 7 -0.22 -4.11 1.40
CA ASP A 7 1.01 -3.33 1.47
C ASP A 7 1.16 -2.68 2.86
N GLU A 8 2.39 -2.34 3.22
CA GLU A 8 2.74 -1.75 4.52
C GLU A 8 3.36 -0.36 4.38
N SER A 9 3.15 0.51 5.38
CA SER A 9 3.71 1.86 5.40
C SER A 9 5.24 1.92 5.55
N GLY A 10 5.89 0.77 5.72
CA GLY A 10 7.31 0.58 5.97
C GLY A 10 7.58 -0.72 6.72
N THR A 11 8.82 -0.96 7.11
CA THR A 11 9.15 -2.13 7.95
C THR A 11 8.53 -1.98 9.34
N ALA A 12 7.91 -3.05 9.85
CA ALA A 12 7.43 -3.10 11.23
C ALA A 12 8.58 -2.76 12.19
N PRO A 13 8.41 -1.77 13.09
CA PRO A 13 9.51 -1.32 13.94
C PRO A 13 9.78 -2.33 15.05
N ALA A 14 11.05 -2.61 15.33
CA ALA A 14 11.43 -3.39 16.51
C ALA A 14 11.08 -2.65 17.81
N PRO A 15 11.02 -3.32 18.98
CA PRO A 15 10.63 -2.69 20.25
C PRO A 15 11.39 -1.40 20.58
N VAL A 16 12.71 -1.41 20.35
CA VAL A 16 13.59 -0.26 20.59
C VAL A 16 13.26 0.94 19.69
N GLN A 17 12.70 0.69 18.50
CA GLN A 17 12.39 1.71 17.50
C GLN A 17 10.95 2.21 17.61
N ALA A 18 10.08 1.52 18.35
CA ALA A 18 8.66 1.86 18.50
C ALA A 18 8.43 3.33 18.92
N PRO A 19 9.16 3.92 19.89
CA PRO A 19 8.97 5.33 20.24
C PRO A 19 9.25 6.30 19.10
N SER A 20 10.21 5.97 18.22
CA SER A 20 10.58 6.78 17.05
C SER A 20 9.71 6.51 15.83
N ASN A 21 8.98 5.39 15.81
CA ASN A 21 8.08 4.99 14.75
C ASN A 21 6.76 4.51 15.36
N ALA A 22 6.03 5.45 15.97
CA ALA A 22 4.88 5.18 16.83
C ALA A 22 3.68 4.59 16.07
N ILE A 23 3.65 4.71 14.74
CA ILE A 23 2.54 4.26 13.90
C ILE A 23 3.06 3.31 12.82
N PHE A 24 2.54 2.09 12.82
CA PHE A 24 2.69 1.15 11.72
C PHE A 24 1.32 0.92 11.07
N VAL A 25 1.25 0.99 9.74
CA VAL A 25 0.01 0.76 9.00
C VAL A 25 0.20 -0.41 8.04
N LEU A 26 -0.69 -1.39 8.15
CA LEU A 26 -0.85 -2.45 7.16
C LEU A 26 -2.21 -2.28 6.50
N ALA A 27 -2.24 -2.17 5.17
CA ALA A 27 -3.47 -1.91 4.44
C ALA A 27 -3.67 -2.92 3.30
N GLY A 28 -4.94 -3.22 3.02
CA GLY A 28 -5.37 -4.06 1.92
C GLY A 28 -6.31 -3.30 1.00
N VAL A 29 -6.06 -3.34 -0.31
CA VAL A 29 -7.02 -2.91 -1.34
C VAL A 29 -7.73 -4.14 -1.87
N ILE A 30 -9.04 -4.19 -1.70
CA ILE A 30 -9.91 -5.26 -2.16
C ILE A 30 -10.48 -4.89 -3.52
N ILE A 31 -10.23 -5.75 -4.51
CA ILE A 31 -10.65 -5.54 -5.89
C ILE A 31 -11.47 -6.75 -6.36
N PRO A 32 -12.70 -6.55 -6.86
CA PRO A 32 -13.45 -7.58 -7.56
C PRO A 32 -12.74 -8.03 -8.83
N GLU A 33 -12.74 -9.33 -9.10
CA GLU A 33 -12.07 -9.94 -10.25
C GLU A 33 -12.52 -9.36 -11.60
N ASP A 34 -13.80 -9.06 -11.77
CA ASP A 34 -14.39 -8.49 -12.98
C ASP A 34 -14.01 -7.02 -13.22
N VAL A 35 -13.48 -6.37 -12.19
CA VAL A 35 -12.96 -4.99 -12.21
C VAL A 35 -11.44 -4.96 -12.34
N TRP A 36 -10.73 -5.97 -11.83
CA TRP A 36 -9.27 -6.03 -11.81
C TRP A 36 -8.63 -5.80 -13.19
N SER A 37 -9.12 -6.46 -14.22
CA SER A 37 -8.60 -6.32 -15.59
C SER A 37 -8.72 -4.89 -16.13
N LYS A 38 -9.80 -4.18 -15.76
CA LYS A 38 -10.05 -2.80 -16.16
C LYS A 38 -9.12 -1.84 -15.41
N ILE A 39 -8.95 -2.02 -14.11
CA ILE A 39 -7.99 -1.23 -13.30
C ILE A 39 -6.57 -1.42 -13.84
N ARG A 40 -6.17 -2.67 -14.12
CA ARG A 40 -4.86 -2.96 -14.71
C ARG A 40 -4.65 -2.22 -16.04
N ALA A 41 -5.65 -2.22 -16.92
CA ALA A 41 -5.58 -1.49 -18.18
C ALA A 41 -5.41 0.02 -17.96
N ASP A 42 -6.15 0.61 -17.01
CA ASP A 42 -6.04 2.02 -16.65
C ASP A 42 -4.64 2.34 -16.06
N LEU A 43 -4.07 1.46 -15.23
CA LEU A 43 -2.71 1.62 -14.68
C LEU A 43 -1.62 1.56 -15.77
N GLU A 44 -1.72 0.63 -16.72
CA GLU A 44 -0.79 0.53 -17.86
C GLU A 44 -0.95 1.72 -18.84
N LEU A 45 -2.17 2.25 -18.98
CA LEU A 45 -2.40 3.48 -19.73
C LEU A 45 -1.71 4.67 -19.04
N GLY A 46 -1.77 4.75 -17.71
CA GLY A 46 -1.04 5.75 -16.93
C GLY A 46 0.47 5.68 -17.17
N LYS A 47 1.06 4.48 -17.12
CA LYS A 47 2.48 4.24 -17.41
C LYS A 47 2.88 4.63 -18.82
N SER A 48 2.13 4.17 -19.83
CA SER A 48 2.44 4.41 -21.24
C SER A 48 2.37 5.89 -21.60
N ARG A 49 1.38 6.64 -21.08
CA ARG A 49 1.28 8.10 -21.28
C ARG A 49 2.49 8.88 -20.79
N HIS A 50 3.19 8.37 -19.77
CA HIS A 50 4.37 9.01 -19.19
C HIS A 50 5.69 8.32 -19.61
N ASN A 51 5.65 7.40 -20.58
CA ASN A 51 6.79 6.61 -21.03
C ASN A 51 7.53 5.90 -19.88
N VAL A 52 6.79 5.42 -18.87
CA VAL A 52 7.37 4.72 -17.72
C VAL A 52 7.55 3.24 -18.05
N VAL A 53 8.81 2.79 -18.02
CA VAL A 53 9.19 1.40 -18.22
C VAL A 53 9.68 0.80 -16.90
N GLY A 54 9.16 -0.37 -16.55
CA GLY A 54 9.52 -1.11 -15.34
C GLY A 54 8.57 -0.90 -14.16
N GLU A 55 9.06 -1.23 -12.97
CA GLU A 55 8.30 -1.18 -11.72
C GLU A 55 8.20 0.27 -11.19
N ILE A 56 6.99 0.67 -10.83
CA ILE A 56 6.75 1.91 -10.08
C ILE A 56 6.78 1.59 -8.59
N LYS A 57 7.59 2.35 -7.84
CA LYS A 57 7.59 2.32 -6.38
C LYS A 57 7.18 3.69 -5.86
N TRP A 58 6.34 3.76 -4.83
CA TRP A 58 5.82 5.02 -4.32
C TRP A 58 6.92 6.01 -3.90
N ARG A 59 8.03 5.49 -3.34
CA ARG A 59 9.23 6.28 -3.02
C ARG A 59 9.87 7.03 -4.20
N TYR A 60 9.60 6.63 -5.44
CA TYR A 60 10.14 7.32 -6.64
C TYR A 60 9.43 8.64 -6.96
N PHE A 61 8.27 8.88 -6.35
CA PHE A 61 7.54 10.16 -6.44
C PHE A 61 8.14 11.23 -5.50
N ALA A 62 8.88 10.82 -4.47
CA ALA A 62 9.58 11.77 -3.61
C ALA A 62 10.69 12.51 -4.39
N PRO A 63 11.05 13.74 -3.99
CA PRO A 63 12.18 14.46 -4.57
C PRO A 63 13.46 13.63 -4.51
N SER A 64 14.12 13.45 -5.64
CA SER A 64 15.38 12.72 -5.70
C SER A 64 16.47 13.53 -4.99
N ARG A 65 17.22 12.87 -4.09
CA ARG A 65 18.41 13.48 -3.45
C ARG A 65 19.60 13.42 -4.40
N ALA A 66 20.55 14.35 -4.24
CA ALA A 66 21.82 14.29 -4.98
C ALA A 66 22.49 12.92 -4.75
N GLY A 67 22.90 12.26 -5.83
CA GLY A 67 23.51 10.92 -5.80
C GLY A 67 22.53 9.74 -5.77
N SER A 68 21.22 9.98 -5.88
CA SER A 68 20.23 8.89 -6.00
C SER A 68 20.45 8.08 -7.28
N ARG A 69 20.34 6.74 -7.18
CA ARG A 69 20.40 5.87 -8.36
C ARG A 69 19.22 6.16 -9.30
N PRO A 70 19.43 6.14 -10.63
CA PRO A 70 18.34 6.24 -11.58
C PRO A 70 17.28 5.14 -11.35
N HIS A 71 16.01 5.50 -11.54
CA HIS A 71 14.84 4.65 -11.38
C HIS A 71 13.79 4.94 -12.47
N ALA A 72 12.72 4.14 -12.53
CA ALA A 72 11.71 4.21 -13.59
C ALA A 72 11.03 5.58 -13.77
N LEU A 73 11.02 6.43 -12.75
CA LEU A 73 10.47 7.81 -12.82
C LEU A 73 11.55 8.91 -12.87
N SER A 74 12.83 8.58 -13.07
CA SER A 74 13.92 9.58 -12.99
C SER A 74 13.92 10.60 -14.13
N HIS A 75 13.32 10.25 -15.27
CA HIS A 75 13.16 11.13 -16.42
C HIS A 75 11.96 12.08 -16.31
N LEU A 76 11.06 11.86 -15.34
CA LEU A 76 9.89 12.69 -15.12
C LEU A 76 10.23 13.86 -14.20
N ASP A 77 9.77 15.06 -14.57
CA ASP A 77 9.80 16.22 -13.70
C ASP A 77 8.71 16.12 -12.61
N ALA A 78 8.67 17.11 -11.71
CA ALA A 78 7.71 17.11 -10.60
C ALA A 78 6.24 17.15 -11.08
N VAL A 79 5.96 17.84 -12.19
CA VAL A 79 4.61 17.98 -12.72
C VAL A 79 4.14 16.67 -13.33
N ALA A 80 4.95 16.05 -14.19
CA ALA A 80 4.65 14.76 -14.80
C ALA A 80 4.57 13.63 -13.76
N LYS A 81 5.37 13.68 -12.69
CA LYS A 81 5.22 12.76 -11.55
C LYS A 81 3.88 12.93 -10.87
N GLU A 82 3.43 14.16 -10.64
CA GLU A 82 2.15 14.46 -10.01
C GLU A 82 0.95 14.06 -10.89
N GLU A 83 1.05 14.27 -12.20
CA GLU A 83 0.05 13.81 -13.18
C GLU A 83 -0.05 12.29 -13.20
N LEU A 84 1.08 11.57 -13.27
CA LEU A 84 1.11 10.12 -13.17
C LEU A 84 0.50 9.66 -11.84
N ARG A 85 0.89 10.28 -10.72
CA ARG A 85 0.36 9.96 -9.39
C ARG A 85 -1.16 10.07 -9.33
N SER A 86 -1.70 11.15 -9.88
CA SER A 86 -3.13 11.42 -9.95
C SER A 86 -3.85 10.40 -10.84
N HIS A 87 -3.25 10.01 -11.98
CA HIS A 87 -3.79 8.98 -12.85
C HIS A 87 -3.88 7.62 -12.14
N LEU A 88 -2.80 7.20 -11.47
CA LEU A 88 -2.77 5.93 -10.75
C LEU A 88 -3.80 5.89 -9.63
N LEU A 89 -3.93 6.98 -8.86
CA LEU A 89 -4.94 7.09 -7.82
C LEU A 89 -6.35 7.03 -8.40
N ALA A 90 -6.62 7.76 -9.49
CA ALA A 90 -7.91 7.76 -10.16
C ALA A 90 -8.29 6.37 -10.68
N ALA A 91 -7.33 5.59 -11.20
CA ALA A 91 -7.58 4.22 -11.66
C ALA A 91 -8.06 3.32 -10.51
N ILE A 92 -7.45 3.45 -9.32
CA ILE A 92 -7.79 2.64 -8.14
C ILE A 92 -9.14 3.07 -7.52
N THR A 93 -9.44 4.36 -7.52
CA THR A 93 -10.67 4.91 -6.90
C THR A 93 -11.87 5.00 -7.84
N LYS A 94 -11.70 4.64 -9.12
CA LYS A 94 -12.73 4.73 -10.16
C LYS A 94 -14.00 3.92 -9.88
N TYR A 95 -13.87 2.78 -9.22
CA TYR A 95 -14.96 1.84 -9.02
C TYR A 95 -15.37 1.77 -7.55
N ASN A 96 -16.64 2.04 -7.26
CA ASN A 96 -17.20 1.98 -5.90
C ASN A 96 -17.06 0.59 -5.24
N SER A 97 -16.87 -0.45 -6.05
CA SER A 97 -16.66 -1.83 -5.60
C SER A 97 -15.23 -2.10 -5.10
N VAL A 98 -14.28 -1.20 -5.37
CA VAL A 98 -12.95 -1.24 -4.74
C VAL A 98 -13.08 -0.76 -3.29
N LYS A 99 -12.61 -1.56 -2.35
CA LYS A 99 -12.63 -1.24 -0.91
C LYS A 99 -11.23 -1.23 -0.35
N VAL A 100 -11.04 -0.50 0.74
CA VAL A 100 -9.77 -0.45 1.47
C VAL A 100 -10.03 -0.82 2.92
N ILE A 101 -9.20 -1.69 3.46
CA ILE A 101 -9.14 -2.00 4.89
C ILE A 101 -7.74 -1.63 5.37
N ALA A 102 -7.64 -0.97 6.51
CA ALA A 102 -6.35 -0.65 7.12
C ALA A 102 -6.35 -1.03 8.60
N VAL A 103 -5.26 -1.62 9.05
CA VAL A 103 -4.94 -1.84 10.45
C VAL A 103 -3.87 -0.82 10.82
N VAL A 104 -4.24 0.11 11.70
CA VAL A 104 -3.33 1.12 12.25
C VAL A 104 -2.89 0.66 13.63
N VAL A 105 -1.60 0.46 13.79
CA VAL A 105 -0.99 -0.04 15.02
C VAL A 105 -0.27 1.11 15.72
N ASP A 106 -0.69 1.38 16.95
CA ASP A 106 0.14 2.11 17.93
C ASP A 106 1.23 1.16 18.39
N THR A 107 2.46 1.38 17.93
CA THR A 107 3.55 0.42 18.08
C THR A 107 4.04 0.34 19.52
N VAL A 108 3.97 1.45 20.28
CA VAL A 108 4.35 1.49 21.70
C VAL A 108 3.36 0.64 22.50
N ARG A 109 2.05 0.86 22.30
CA ARG A 109 1.01 0.08 22.98
C ARG A 109 0.93 -1.37 22.51
N ALA A 110 1.32 -1.66 21.28
CA ALA A 110 1.38 -3.03 20.78
C ALA A 110 2.39 -3.86 21.60
N TYR A 111 3.59 -3.31 21.87
CA TYR A 111 4.62 -4.00 22.66
C TYR A 111 4.33 -4.10 24.16
N GLU A 112 3.26 -3.45 24.66
CA GLU A 112 2.74 -3.70 26.01
C GLU A 112 1.97 -5.02 26.10
N GLN A 113 1.56 -5.60 24.96
CA GLN A 113 0.80 -6.85 24.90
C GLN A 113 1.74 -8.05 25.02
N ILE A 114 1.40 -9.00 25.89
CA ILE A 114 2.25 -10.15 26.25
C ILE A 114 2.61 -11.05 25.06
N HIS A 115 1.81 -11.05 23.99
CA HIS A 115 1.99 -11.88 22.80
C HIS A 115 2.78 -11.19 21.68
N ILE A 116 3.20 -9.93 21.85
CA ILE A 116 3.97 -9.18 20.84
C ILE A 116 5.37 -8.92 21.38
N ARG A 117 6.36 -9.71 20.93
CA ARG A 117 7.74 -9.65 21.47
C ARG A 117 8.71 -8.97 20.52
N ASP A 118 8.45 -9.06 19.22
CA ASP A 118 9.30 -8.52 18.17
C ASP A 118 8.47 -7.95 17.00
N ALA A 119 9.18 -7.50 15.97
CA ALA A 119 8.59 -6.88 14.79
C ALA A 119 7.74 -7.87 13.97
N ASP A 120 8.09 -9.16 13.99
CA ASP A 120 7.37 -10.19 13.26
C ASP A 120 6.04 -10.49 13.96
N ASP A 121 6.03 -10.60 15.29
CA ASP A 121 4.80 -10.72 16.07
C ASP A 121 3.85 -9.53 15.83
N LEU A 122 4.39 -8.30 15.81
CA LEU A 122 3.62 -7.09 15.54
C LEU A 122 2.99 -7.13 14.14
N TYR A 123 3.78 -7.51 13.13
CA TYR A 123 3.29 -7.67 11.76
C TYR A 123 2.21 -8.76 11.68
N HIS A 124 2.44 -9.92 12.28
CA HIS A 124 1.50 -11.04 12.25
C HIS A 124 0.19 -10.72 12.97
N ASP A 125 0.23 -10.02 14.10
CA ASP A 125 -0.96 -9.54 14.79
C ASP A 125 -1.78 -8.56 13.93
N ALA A 126 -1.10 -7.63 13.24
CA ALA A 126 -1.75 -6.72 12.29
C ALA A 126 -2.33 -7.46 11.08
N PHE A 127 -1.59 -8.40 10.50
CA PHE A 127 -2.02 -9.20 9.35
C PHE A 127 -3.21 -10.10 9.70
N LYS A 128 -3.23 -10.69 10.91
CA LYS A 128 -4.38 -11.43 11.41
C LYS A 128 -5.64 -10.56 11.45
N LYS A 129 -5.56 -9.36 12.03
CA LYS A 129 -6.69 -8.42 12.07
C LYS A 129 -7.15 -8.02 10.67
N LEU A 130 -6.21 -7.79 9.74
CA LEU A 130 -6.53 -7.45 8.36
C LEU A 130 -7.25 -8.60 7.63
N SER A 131 -6.72 -9.82 7.76
CA SER A 131 -7.30 -11.01 7.13
C SER A 131 -8.67 -11.40 7.70
N GLU A 132 -8.87 -11.30 9.02
CA GLU A 132 -10.19 -11.47 9.64
C GLU A 132 -11.20 -10.46 9.12
N ARG A 133 -10.81 -9.18 8.97
CA ARG A 133 -11.67 -8.15 8.38
C ARG A 133 -11.99 -8.40 6.91
N PHE A 134 -11.03 -8.93 6.15
CA PHE A 134 -11.29 -9.36 4.78
C PHE A 134 -12.26 -10.54 4.73
N GLN A 135 -12.13 -11.52 5.64
CA GLN A 135 -13.06 -12.63 5.73
C GLN A 135 -14.49 -12.15 6.05
N TYR A 136 -14.66 -11.22 7.01
CA TYR A 136 -15.98 -10.64 7.29
C TYR A 136 -16.54 -9.89 6.08
N PHE A 137 -15.71 -9.11 5.38
CA PHE A 137 -16.12 -8.47 4.13
C PHE A 137 -16.63 -9.49 3.10
N LEU A 138 -15.98 -10.66 2.97
CA LEU A 138 -16.44 -11.69 2.04
C LEU A 138 -17.77 -12.32 2.47
N GLN A 139 -18.00 -12.49 3.77
CA GLN A 139 -19.25 -13.01 4.32
C GLN A 139 -20.42 -12.04 4.13
N ASP A 140 -20.18 -10.74 4.24
CA ASP A 140 -21.20 -9.70 4.04
C ASP A 140 -21.64 -9.54 2.56
N LEU A 141 -20.93 -10.17 1.62
CA LEU A 141 -21.30 -10.17 0.20
C LEU A 141 -22.33 -11.25 -0.17
N GLU A 142 -22.53 -12.25 0.69
CA GLU A 142 -23.52 -13.33 0.52
C GLU A 142 -24.90 -12.91 1.03
#